data_AF-A0A816J5L7-F1
#
_entry.id   AF-A0A816J5L7-F1
#
_cell.length_a   1.000
_cell.length_b   1.000
_cell.length_c   1.000
_cell.angle_alpha   90.00
_cell.angle_beta   90.00
_cell.angle_gamma   90.00
#
_symmetry.space_group_name_H-M   'P 1'
#
loop_
_entity.id
_entity.type
_entity.pdbx_description
1 polymer ?
#
loop_
_entity_poly.entity_id
_entity_poly.type
_entity_poly.pdbx_seq_one_letter_code
_entity_poly.pdbx_strand_id
1 'polypeptide(L)'
;MATMAFTQPKKNLLPLLLFLFCISVIILLILLSETTHSVPQRDATLQRIHNNALPPFTFLIKVLTFNRPHSLSRCLLSLSAADYGVAGDTQRIHLHVYVDHFKPLSPNSKSVGDRLSNAKEILDFVDKFEWRFGEKLVHYRTGNAGLQGQWLEAWWPSSDHEFAFVVEDDLEVSPLYYGFLESVIRSYYYDRSNYDPSVYGASLQRPRFVPGKHGNKLHLDPKTNVFLYQLVGTWGQLLFPKPWKEFRLWYDEHKSKDKKPFLDGMVTNGWYKRLGERIWTPWFIKFIHSRGYFNIYTNFQNERALSVSHRDAGVNYGKTAGPDSELLNKSTITSDFLKLQPLSNLKWYDYCFSEVVSGRVVRSLNELGAILPSVQRDKTVVLVSLFGADKMFIRNLLCHFEKIDTRNHVFIGPSSELFYDLSRRGHPVIDADMFLDKLVKSKTSYSNSVKEALGNAYVVKKCLELGYSTWVFSSNALLVDKSPLLDRVRSEYDFYIGESSGILIVQSSPVAQKLWSNELLNNIISSATKNLDFIQLVKELVERKGKMIKTVETMSIAENNNANSVNQSLGDGKPVVYWSPEVDSNIIRTKLEELKLWLIDDDLSCKAVICHSSLR
;
A
#
# COMPACT_ATOMS: atom_id res chain seq x y z
N MET A 1 46.49 62.89 18.32
CA MET A 1 45.62 63.18 19.49
C MET A 1 44.18 62.89 19.10
N ALA A 2 43.64 61.76 19.54
CA ALA A 2 42.20 61.52 19.69
C ALA A 2 42.05 60.37 20.69
N THR A 3 41.59 60.71 21.88
CA THR A 3 41.43 59.86 23.06
C THR A 3 40.27 58.88 22.88
N MET A 4 40.53 57.58 23.03
CA MET A 4 39.49 56.56 23.20
C MET A 4 38.85 56.71 24.58
N ALA A 5 37.55 57.01 24.63
CA ALA A 5 36.74 56.91 25.83
C ALA A 5 36.14 55.49 25.92
N PHE A 6 36.55 54.73 26.94
CA PHE A 6 35.89 53.48 27.31
C PHE A 6 34.57 53.81 28.04
N THR A 7 33.43 53.50 27.42
CA THR A 7 32.13 53.46 28.11
C THR A 7 31.89 52.07 28.69
N GLN A 8 31.66 52.00 30.01
CA GLN A 8 31.29 50.79 30.75
C GLN A 8 30.01 50.12 30.20
N PRO A 9 29.91 48.77 30.23
CA PRO A 9 28.69 48.09 29.81
C PRO A 9 27.59 48.23 30.88
N LYS A 10 26.40 48.66 30.43
CA LYS A 10 25.19 48.81 31.26
C LYS A 10 24.80 47.47 31.89
N LYS A 11 24.88 47.38 33.23
CA LYS A 11 24.53 46.21 34.07
C LYS A 11 23.05 45.80 34.06
N ASN A 12 22.23 46.31 33.15
CA ASN A 12 20.76 46.12 33.16
C ASN A 12 20.20 45.30 31.98
N LEU A 13 21.04 44.66 31.16
CA LEU A 13 20.54 43.81 30.05
C LEU A 13 20.10 42.41 30.51
N LEU A 14 20.78 41.84 31.50
CA LEU A 14 20.51 40.48 31.98
C LEU A 14 19.12 40.33 32.64
N PRO A 15 18.64 41.27 33.48
CA PRO A 15 17.29 41.20 34.04
C PRO A 15 16.21 41.33 32.95
N LEU A 16 16.45 42.14 31.91
CA LEU A 16 15.52 42.32 30.81
C LEU A 16 15.42 41.07 29.91
N LEU A 17 16.56 40.42 29.64
CA LEU A 17 16.61 39.14 28.93
C LEU A 17 15.93 38.01 29.71
N LEU A 18 16.15 37.95 31.03
CA LEU A 18 15.45 37.01 31.91
C LEU A 18 13.94 37.26 31.94
N PHE A 19 13.52 38.53 32.00
CA PHE A 19 12.10 38.90 31.97
C PHE A 19 11.44 38.52 30.64
N LEU A 20 12.09 38.76 29.50
CA LEU A 20 11.60 38.35 28.17
C LEU A 20 11.53 36.82 28.02
N PHE A 21 12.51 36.10 28.57
CA PHE A 21 12.51 34.64 28.60
C PHE A 21 11.34 34.10 29.44
N CYS A 22 11.10 34.67 30.63
CA CYS A 22 9.95 34.30 31.47
C CYS A 22 8.62 34.55 30.76
N ILE A 23 8.46 35.66 30.03
CA ILE A 23 7.25 35.92 29.24
C ILE A 23 7.09 34.88 28.12
N SER A 24 8.16 34.51 27.41
CA SER A 24 8.08 33.47 26.37
C SER A 24 7.69 32.09 26.91
N VAL A 25 8.17 31.74 28.12
CA VAL A 25 7.82 30.48 28.78
C VAL A 25 6.37 30.51 29.25
N ILE A 26 5.89 31.64 29.78
CA ILE A 26 4.49 31.81 30.18
C ILE A 26 3.57 31.72 28.94
N ILE A 27 3.91 32.36 27.82
CA ILE A 27 3.15 32.25 26.57
C ILE A 27 3.14 30.81 26.06
N LEU A 28 4.28 30.10 26.11
CA LEU A 28 4.37 28.69 25.71
C LEU A 28 3.52 27.80 26.63
N LEU A 29 3.49 28.08 27.94
CA LEU A 29 2.67 27.35 28.91
C LEU A 29 1.17 27.64 28.76
N ILE A 30 0.79 28.87 28.38
CA ILE A 30 -0.61 29.21 28.06
C ILE A 30 -1.04 28.52 26.77
N LEU A 31 -0.20 28.52 25.73
CA LEU A 31 -0.46 27.79 24.47
C LEU A 31 -0.53 26.27 24.70
N LEU A 32 0.34 25.72 25.56
CA LEU A 32 0.29 24.32 25.96
C LEU A 32 -0.97 24.01 26.79
N SER A 33 -1.37 24.91 27.70
CA SER A 33 -2.58 24.77 28.51
C SER A 33 -3.87 24.85 27.68
N GLU A 34 -3.88 25.64 26.59
CA GLU A 34 -4.98 25.63 25.61
C GLU A 34 -5.02 24.34 24.78
N THR A 35 -3.88 23.64 24.61
CA THR A 35 -3.85 22.33 23.94
C THR A 35 -4.15 21.14 24.87
N THR A 36 -4.21 21.32 26.19
CA THR A 36 -4.36 20.21 27.15
C THR A 36 -5.63 20.21 28.01
N HIS A 37 -6.65 21.01 27.69
CA HIS A 37 -7.95 20.90 28.35
C HIS A 37 -9.09 20.52 27.40
N SER A 38 -9.62 19.32 27.65
CA SER A 38 -10.89 18.72 27.19
C SER A 38 -10.95 18.19 25.75
N VAL A 39 -10.50 16.94 25.59
CA VAL A 39 -11.23 15.98 24.75
C VAL A 39 -12.53 15.66 25.52
N PRO A 40 -13.72 16.08 25.06
CA PRO A 40 -14.95 15.60 25.67
C PRO A 40 -15.11 14.16 25.24
N GLN A 41 -15.03 13.27 26.21
CA GLN A 41 -15.58 11.92 26.15
C GLN A 41 -17.09 12.07 25.88
N ARG A 42 -17.48 12.13 24.60
CA ARG A 42 -18.89 12.05 24.23
C ARG A 42 -19.28 10.58 24.26
N ASP A 43 -19.72 10.17 25.44
CA ASP A 43 -20.66 9.07 25.56
C ASP A 43 -21.82 9.30 24.59
N ALA A 44 -22.11 8.24 23.86
CA ALA A 44 -23.16 8.14 22.87
C ALA A 44 -24.54 8.33 23.54
N THR A 45 -24.98 9.58 23.67
CA THR A 45 -26.40 9.89 23.71
C THR A 45 -26.85 10.24 22.30
N LEU A 46 -27.43 9.22 21.65
CA LEU A 46 -28.19 9.29 20.41
C LEU A 46 -29.24 10.40 20.48
N GLN A 47 -28.91 11.59 19.97
CA GLN A 47 -29.89 12.43 19.29
C GLN A 47 -29.72 12.22 17.79
N ARG A 48 -30.36 11.15 17.32
CA ARG A 48 -30.77 10.98 15.92
C ARG A 48 -31.60 12.19 15.52
N ILE A 49 -30.97 13.15 14.86
CA ILE A 49 -31.65 13.91 13.82
C ILE A 49 -31.20 13.28 12.50
N HIS A 50 -32.08 12.44 11.97
CA HIS A 50 -32.00 11.88 10.62
C HIS A 50 -32.05 13.04 9.60
N ASN A 51 -30.90 13.61 9.28
CA ASN A 51 -30.68 14.17 7.95
C ASN A 51 -29.73 13.21 7.24
N ASN A 52 -30.32 12.27 6.49
CA ASN A 52 -29.61 11.27 5.66
C ASN A 52 -28.87 11.89 4.44
N ALA A 53 -28.50 13.17 4.50
CA ALA A 53 -27.76 13.83 3.44
C ALA A 53 -26.24 13.63 3.67
N LEU A 54 -25.58 12.94 2.74
CA LEU A 54 -24.11 12.88 2.70
C LEU A 54 -23.53 14.30 2.70
N PRO A 55 -22.38 14.54 3.36
CA PRO A 55 -21.81 15.87 3.43
C PRO A 55 -21.49 16.39 2.02
N PRO A 56 -21.72 17.69 1.75
CA PRO A 56 -21.24 18.30 0.52
C PRO A 56 -19.71 18.25 0.49
N PHE A 57 -19.14 18.07 -0.69
CA PHE A 57 -17.69 18.12 -0.90
C PHE A 57 -17.35 19.17 -1.95
N THR A 58 -16.11 19.65 -1.88
CA THR A 58 -15.50 20.55 -2.86
C THR A 58 -14.74 19.73 -3.89
N PHE A 59 -14.97 20.02 -5.17
CA PHE A 59 -14.28 19.35 -6.27
C PHE A 59 -13.37 20.35 -6.99
N LEU A 60 -12.06 20.13 -6.92
CA LEU A 60 -11.05 21.00 -7.51
C LEU A 60 -10.50 20.38 -8.79
N ILE A 61 -10.77 20.98 -9.93
CA ILE A 61 -10.13 20.65 -11.19
C ILE A 61 -8.79 21.38 -11.25
N LYS A 62 -7.69 20.64 -11.37
CA LYS A 62 -6.33 21.16 -11.47
C LYS A 62 -5.82 20.92 -12.89
N VAL A 63 -5.71 21.98 -13.70
CA VAL A 63 -5.20 21.91 -15.07
C VAL A 63 -3.73 22.32 -15.06
N LEU A 64 -2.85 21.43 -15.51
CA LEU A 64 -1.41 21.68 -15.65
C LEU A 64 -1.09 22.00 -17.11
N THR A 65 -0.52 23.17 -17.38
CA THR A 65 -0.21 23.60 -18.74
C THR A 65 1.12 24.33 -18.83
N PHE A 66 1.70 24.33 -20.03
CA PHE A 66 2.95 25.04 -20.30
C PHE A 66 2.84 25.95 -21.52
N ASN A 67 2.98 25.41 -22.73
CA ASN A 67 3.20 26.21 -23.94
C ASN A 67 2.42 25.68 -25.16
N ARG A 68 1.29 25.01 -24.91
CA ARG A 68 0.45 24.36 -25.95
C ARG A 68 -0.96 24.95 -25.97
N PRO A 69 -1.18 26.13 -26.58
CA PRO A 69 -2.46 26.84 -26.52
C PRO A 69 -3.62 26.02 -27.13
N HIS A 70 -3.40 25.34 -28.26
CA HIS A 70 -4.43 24.49 -28.86
C HIS A 70 -4.82 23.29 -27.99
N SER A 71 -3.83 22.63 -27.37
CA SER A 71 -4.08 21.52 -26.44
C SER A 71 -4.85 22.01 -25.23
N LEU A 72 -4.39 23.09 -24.59
CA LEU A 72 -5.05 23.71 -23.45
C LEU A 72 -6.50 24.12 -23.77
N SER A 73 -6.71 24.72 -24.94
CA SER A 73 -8.05 25.10 -25.38
C SER A 73 -8.97 23.89 -25.51
N ARG A 74 -8.53 22.81 -26.16
CA ARG A 74 -9.27 21.55 -26.25
C ARG A 74 -9.59 20.98 -24.87
N CYS A 75 -8.61 20.94 -23.97
CA CYS A 75 -8.77 20.45 -22.60
C CYS A 75 -9.84 21.26 -21.84
N LEU A 76 -9.68 22.58 -21.76
CA LEU A 76 -10.61 23.47 -21.04
C LEU A 76 -12.02 23.44 -21.64
N LEU A 77 -12.15 23.43 -22.96
CA LEU A 77 -13.45 23.29 -23.62
C LEU A 77 -14.14 21.97 -23.25
N SER A 78 -13.42 20.84 -23.27
CA SER A 78 -13.97 19.54 -22.86
C SER A 78 -14.42 19.51 -21.40
N LEU A 79 -13.65 20.13 -20.49
CA LEU A 79 -14.02 20.28 -19.08
C LEU A 79 -15.28 21.12 -18.92
N SER A 80 -15.41 22.23 -19.66
CA SER A 80 -16.59 23.11 -19.58
C SER A 80 -17.86 22.49 -20.16
N ALA A 81 -17.72 21.57 -21.12
CA ALA A 81 -18.81 20.86 -21.77
C ALA A 81 -19.35 19.68 -20.93
N ALA A 82 -18.70 19.35 -19.82
CA ALA A 82 -19.10 18.23 -18.98
C ALA A 82 -20.36 18.49 -18.16
N ASP A 83 -21.01 17.40 -17.78
CA ASP A 83 -22.23 17.37 -17.00
C ASP A 83 -21.91 17.34 -15.51
N TYR A 84 -22.03 18.50 -14.84
CA TYR A 84 -21.76 18.64 -13.41
C TYR A 84 -23.01 18.51 -12.52
N GLY A 85 -24.20 18.35 -13.13
CA GLY A 85 -25.47 18.29 -12.43
C GLY A 85 -25.66 19.37 -11.34
N VAL A 86 -26.30 18.98 -10.24
CA VAL A 86 -26.60 19.86 -9.09
C VAL A 86 -25.33 20.46 -8.47
N ALA A 87 -24.18 19.76 -8.54
CA ALA A 87 -22.94 20.29 -8.00
C ALA A 87 -22.40 21.48 -8.79
N GLY A 88 -22.59 21.46 -10.11
CA GLY A 88 -22.33 22.61 -10.97
C GLY A 88 -23.25 23.79 -10.66
N ASP A 89 -24.56 23.53 -10.54
CA ASP A 89 -25.56 24.57 -10.25
C ASP A 89 -25.35 25.23 -8.88
N THR A 90 -24.80 24.48 -7.92
CA THR A 90 -24.47 24.97 -6.57
C THR A 90 -23.06 25.55 -6.45
N GLN A 91 -22.38 25.81 -7.58
CA GLN A 91 -21.07 26.44 -7.66
C GLN A 91 -19.94 25.74 -6.85
N ARG A 92 -19.96 24.41 -6.76
CA ARG A 92 -18.99 23.62 -5.94
C ARG A 92 -17.85 22.99 -6.75
N ILE A 93 -17.74 23.30 -8.03
CA ILE A 93 -16.72 22.77 -8.92
C ILE A 93 -15.76 23.90 -9.27
N HIS A 94 -14.57 23.90 -8.67
CA HIS A 94 -13.59 24.98 -8.87
C HIS A 94 -12.55 24.58 -9.90
N LEU A 95 -12.09 25.54 -10.69
CA LEU A 95 -11.09 25.36 -11.72
C LEU A 95 -9.81 26.13 -11.35
N HIS A 96 -8.70 25.41 -11.24
CA HIS A 96 -7.38 26.02 -11.05
C HIS A 96 -6.51 25.69 -12.26
N VAL A 97 -6.03 26.72 -12.95
CA VAL A 97 -5.15 26.58 -14.12
C VAL A 97 -3.73 26.97 -13.73
N TYR A 98 -2.83 26.01 -13.70
CA TYR A 98 -1.41 26.20 -13.41
C TYR A 98 -0.64 26.36 -14.71
N VAL A 99 -0.17 27.58 -14.97
CA VAL A 99 0.59 27.93 -16.16
C VAL A 99 2.07 27.98 -15.79
N ASP A 100 2.84 27.01 -16.26
CA ASP A 100 4.28 26.93 -16.02
C ASP A 100 5.05 27.98 -16.84
N HIS A 101 6.17 28.45 -16.30
CA HIS A 101 7.00 29.41 -17.02
C HIS A 101 7.97 28.70 -17.95
N PHE A 102 8.46 29.37 -18.99
CA PHE A 102 9.51 28.81 -19.84
C PHE A 102 10.88 28.86 -19.13
N LYS A 103 11.77 27.94 -19.50
CA LYS A 103 13.14 27.93 -18.96
C LYS A 103 13.90 29.19 -19.41
N PRO A 104 14.65 29.86 -18.51
CA PRO A 104 15.52 30.97 -18.88
C PRO A 104 16.50 30.53 -19.97
N LEU A 105 16.66 31.37 -21.00
CA LEU A 105 17.61 31.14 -22.08
C LEU A 105 18.91 31.88 -21.81
N SER A 106 19.99 31.47 -22.49
CA SER A 106 21.16 32.33 -22.66
C SER A 106 20.72 33.66 -23.32
N PRO A 107 21.27 34.82 -22.91
CA PRO A 107 20.79 36.16 -23.27
C PRO A 107 20.65 36.45 -24.78
N ASN A 108 21.34 35.70 -25.64
CA ASN A 108 21.39 35.91 -27.09
C ASN A 108 20.41 35.05 -27.90
N SER A 109 19.43 34.40 -27.27
CA SER A 109 18.47 33.57 -28.00
C SER A 109 17.31 34.39 -28.57
N LYS A 110 17.16 34.40 -29.90
CA LYS A 110 15.99 34.94 -30.62
C LYS A 110 14.64 34.38 -30.11
N SER A 111 14.65 33.27 -29.36
CA SER A 111 13.44 32.56 -28.91
C SER A 111 12.77 33.10 -27.63
N VAL A 112 13.30 34.14 -26.98
CA VAL A 112 12.65 34.73 -25.78
C VAL A 112 11.35 35.46 -26.16
N GLY A 113 11.37 36.25 -27.25
CA GLY A 113 10.19 36.99 -27.73
C GLY A 113 9.03 36.06 -28.10
N ASP A 114 9.31 35.00 -28.85
CA ASP A 114 8.31 34.00 -29.25
C ASP A 114 7.70 33.29 -28.03
N ARG A 115 8.54 32.93 -27.04
CA ARG A 115 8.08 32.30 -25.78
C ARG A 115 7.22 33.23 -24.95
N LEU A 116 7.58 34.51 -24.87
CA LEU A 116 6.77 35.53 -24.19
C LEU A 116 5.43 35.73 -24.91
N SER A 117 5.44 35.77 -26.24
CA SER A 117 4.21 35.86 -27.03
C SER A 117 3.30 34.66 -26.81
N ASN A 118 3.84 33.45 -26.81
CA ASN A 118 3.08 32.24 -26.55
C ASN A 118 2.56 32.15 -25.10
N ALA A 119 3.37 32.54 -24.10
CA ALA A 119 2.91 32.63 -22.72
C ALA A 119 1.77 33.65 -22.58
N LYS A 120 1.88 34.80 -23.26
CA LYS A 120 0.83 35.82 -23.30
C LYS A 120 -0.44 35.28 -23.97
N GLU A 121 -0.32 34.57 -25.09
CA GLU A 121 -1.46 33.93 -25.77
C GLU A 121 -2.23 32.98 -24.82
N ILE A 122 -1.50 32.16 -24.05
CA ILE A 122 -2.10 31.26 -23.06
C ILE A 122 -2.81 32.05 -21.95
N LEU A 123 -2.15 33.06 -21.39
CA LEU A 123 -2.73 33.89 -20.32
C LEU A 123 -3.97 34.65 -20.81
N ASP A 124 -3.89 35.29 -21.98
CA ASP A 124 -5.00 36.01 -22.60
C ASP A 124 -6.20 35.07 -22.86
N PHE A 125 -5.95 33.81 -23.23
CA PHE A 125 -6.99 32.80 -23.40
C PHE A 125 -7.61 32.39 -22.06
N VAL A 126 -6.80 32.02 -21.07
CA VAL A 126 -7.27 31.54 -19.77
C VAL A 126 -8.00 32.64 -18.99
N ASP A 127 -7.55 33.89 -19.07
CA ASP A 127 -8.19 35.03 -18.41
C ASP A 127 -9.62 35.24 -18.92
N LYS A 128 -9.81 35.13 -20.24
CA LYS A 128 -11.13 35.27 -20.90
C LYS A 128 -12.00 34.03 -20.79
N PHE A 129 -11.43 32.88 -20.45
CA PHE A 129 -12.18 31.63 -20.36
C PHE A 129 -13.20 31.65 -19.21
N GLU A 130 -14.49 31.54 -19.51
CA GLU A 130 -15.54 31.56 -18.50
C GLU A 130 -15.72 30.19 -17.84
N TRP A 131 -15.72 30.18 -16.49
CA TRP A 131 -16.02 28.99 -15.71
C TRP A 131 -17.27 29.22 -14.88
N ARG A 132 -18.35 28.50 -15.21
CA ARG A 132 -19.69 28.73 -14.65
C ARG A 132 -20.04 27.87 -13.43
N PHE A 133 -19.17 26.94 -13.05
CA PHE A 133 -19.49 25.88 -12.07
C PHE A 133 -18.87 26.13 -10.68
N GLY A 134 -18.17 27.25 -10.49
CA GLY A 134 -17.50 27.65 -9.26
C GLY A 134 -16.40 28.68 -9.50
N GLU A 135 -15.51 28.88 -8.53
CA GLU A 135 -14.34 29.76 -8.67
C GLU A 135 -13.35 29.30 -9.76
N LYS A 136 -12.79 30.25 -10.51
CA LYS A 136 -11.65 30.06 -11.42
C LYS A 136 -10.43 30.80 -10.88
N LEU A 137 -9.32 30.08 -10.68
CA LEU A 137 -8.03 30.65 -10.29
C LEU A 137 -6.94 30.34 -11.32
N VAL A 138 -6.12 31.35 -11.64
CA VAL A 138 -4.98 31.22 -12.54
C VAL A 138 -3.70 31.34 -11.73
N HIS A 139 -2.88 30.30 -11.74
CA HIS A 139 -1.60 30.24 -11.07
C HIS A 139 -0.48 30.31 -12.11
N TYR A 140 0.01 31.52 -12.37
CA TYR A 140 1.14 31.72 -13.28
C TYR A 140 2.48 31.71 -12.52
N ARG A 141 3.41 30.86 -12.96
CA ARG A 141 4.70 30.70 -12.29
C ARG A 141 5.71 31.75 -12.76
N THR A 142 6.60 32.13 -11.85
CA THR A 142 7.75 33.01 -12.14
C THR A 142 8.96 32.23 -12.70
N GLY A 143 8.96 30.90 -12.60
CA GLY A 143 10.02 30.02 -13.09
C GLY A 143 9.48 28.68 -13.54
N ASN A 144 10.26 27.97 -14.37
CA ASN A 144 9.87 26.65 -14.88
C ASN A 144 9.98 25.60 -13.78
N ALA A 145 8.84 25.13 -13.27
CA ALA A 145 8.78 24.02 -12.31
C ALA A 145 8.97 22.66 -13.00
N GLY A 146 8.57 22.56 -14.28
CA GLY A 146 8.58 21.30 -15.01
C GLY A 146 7.49 20.34 -14.54
N LEU A 147 7.33 19.22 -15.25
CA LEU A 147 6.21 18.29 -15.05
C LEU A 147 6.12 17.75 -13.62
N GLN A 148 7.24 17.32 -13.02
CA GLN A 148 7.26 16.82 -11.64
C GLN A 148 6.84 17.92 -10.66
N GLY A 149 7.44 19.10 -10.73
CA GLY A 149 7.12 20.21 -9.83
C GLY A 149 5.66 20.66 -9.95
N GLN A 150 5.15 20.76 -11.18
CA GLN A 150 3.75 21.09 -11.41
C GLN A 150 2.78 20.11 -10.71
N TRP A 151 3.01 18.80 -10.83
CA TRP A 151 2.18 17.80 -10.14
C TRP A 151 2.29 17.88 -8.62
N LEU A 152 3.51 17.99 -8.08
CA LEU A 152 3.74 18.01 -6.63
C LEU A 152 3.19 19.27 -5.94
N GLU A 153 3.16 20.39 -6.66
CA GLU A 153 2.68 21.68 -6.15
C GLU A 153 1.22 21.96 -6.49
N ALA A 154 0.58 21.16 -7.34
CA ALA A 154 -0.79 21.39 -7.81
C ALA A 154 -1.82 21.42 -6.68
N TRP A 155 -1.58 20.66 -5.61
CA TRP A 155 -2.58 20.50 -4.56
C TRP A 155 -1.98 20.08 -3.21
N TRP A 156 -2.44 20.77 -2.16
CA TRP A 156 -2.33 20.35 -0.78
C TRP A 156 -3.73 20.40 -0.17
N PRO A 157 -4.31 19.25 0.25
CA PRO A 157 -5.68 19.21 0.75
C PRO A 157 -5.82 20.02 2.04
N SER A 158 -6.75 20.97 2.01
CA SER A 158 -7.13 21.78 3.17
C SER A 158 -8.09 21.04 4.12
N SER A 159 -8.81 20.05 3.58
CA SER A 159 -9.88 19.31 4.26
C SER A 159 -10.00 17.87 3.73
N ASP A 160 -10.57 16.97 4.54
CA ASP A 160 -10.95 15.61 4.15
C ASP A 160 -12.18 15.57 3.20
N HIS A 161 -12.82 16.73 2.98
CA HIS A 161 -13.98 16.91 2.09
C HIS A 161 -13.63 17.69 0.82
N GLU A 162 -12.35 17.80 0.49
CA GLU A 162 -11.82 18.44 -0.71
C GLU A 162 -11.14 17.37 -1.56
N PHE A 163 -11.52 17.26 -2.83
CA PHE A 163 -10.95 16.29 -3.78
C PHE A 163 -10.36 17.01 -4.97
N ALA A 164 -9.21 16.54 -5.46
CA ALA A 164 -8.57 17.11 -6.64
C ALA A 164 -8.63 16.16 -7.83
N PHE A 165 -9.15 16.65 -8.95
CA PHE A 165 -9.07 15.99 -10.24
C PHE A 165 -8.01 16.71 -11.09
N VAL A 166 -6.92 16.01 -11.39
CA VAL A 166 -5.76 16.59 -12.07
C VAL A 166 -5.72 16.14 -13.54
N VAL A 167 -5.54 17.12 -14.43
CA VAL A 167 -5.42 16.92 -15.88
C VAL A 167 -4.29 17.75 -16.46
N GLU A 168 -3.59 17.21 -17.45
CA GLU A 168 -2.60 17.94 -18.25
C GLU A 168 -3.27 18.56 -19.49
N ASP A 169 -2.65 19.58 -20.07
CA ASP A 169 -3.21 20.33 -21.20
C ASP A 169 -3.42 19.50 -22.48
N ASP A 170 -2.81 18.33 -22.63
CA ASP A 170 -3.01 17.46 -23.79
C ASP A 170 -4.19 16.48 -23.63
N LEU A 171 -4.89 16.54 -22.50
CA LEU A 171 -6.03 15.68 -22.23
C LEU A 171 -7.34 16.23 -22.78
N GLU A 172 -8.24 15.31 -23.08
CA GLU A 172 -9.65 15.59 -23.35
C GLU A 172 -10.50 14.67 -22.48
N VAL A 173 -11.59 15.18 -21.90
CA VAL A 173 -12.47 14.41 -21.02
C VAL A 173 -13.85 14.23 -21.62
N SER A 174 -14.47 13.10 -21.30
CA SER A 174 -15.86 12.80 -21.67
C SER A 174 -16.81 13.74 -20.92
N PRO A 175 -17.93 14.19 -21.51
CA PRO A 175 -18.95 14.94 -20.79
C PRO A 175 -19.54 14.21 -19.57
N LEU A 176 -19.27 12.91 -19.43
CA LEU A 176 -19.78 12.03 -18.36
C LEU A 176 -18.82 11.87 -17.18
N TYR A 177 -17.60 12.39 -17.31
CA TYR A 177 -16.51 12.08 -16.38
C TYR A 177 -16.86 12.44 -14.93
N TYR A 178 -17.47 13.61 -14.73
CA TYR A 178 -17.77 14.11 -13.40
C TYR A 178 -18.82 13.24 -12.71
N GLY A 179 -19.89 12.85 -13.41
CA GLY A 179 -20.92 11.97 -12.84
C GLY A 179 -20.34 10.66 -12.33
N PHE A 180 -19.40 10.04 -13.07
CA PHE A 180 -18.69 8.85 -12.60
C PHE A 180 -17.85 9.14 -11.34
N LEU A 181 -17.05 10.21 -11.34
CA LEU A 181 -16.20 10.56 -10.20
C LEU A 181 -17.02 10.93 -8.95
N GLU A 182 -18.14 11.63 -9.12
CA GLU A 182 -19.08 11.90 -8.02
C GLU A 182 -19.65 10.61 -7.45
N SER A 183 -20.07 9.66 -8.30
CA SER A 183 -20.52 8.34 -7.84
C SER A 183 -19.43 7.60 -7.07
N VAL A 184 -18.17 7.64 -7.53
CA VAL A 184 -17.03 7.03 -6.81
C VAL A 184 -16.84 7.65 -5.44
N ILE A 185 -16.81 8.98 -5.33
CA ILE A 185 -16.64 9.68 -4.05
C ILE A 185 -17.78 9.32 -3.09
N ARG A 186 -19.02 9.37 -3.56
CA ARG A 186 -20.19 9.07 -2.72
C ARG A 186 -20.21 7.61 -2.27
N SER A 187 -20.00 6.68 -3.19
CA SER A 187 -20.14 5.24 -2.92
C SER A 187 -18.93 4.62 -2.22
N TYR A 188 -17.71 5.12 -2.43
CA TYR A 188 -16.50 4.47 -1.90
C TYR A 188 -15.71 5.31 -0.90
N TYR A 189 -15.98 6.61 -0.79
CA TYR A 189 -15.35 7.46 0.23
C TYR A 189 -16.30 7.78 1.39
N TYR A 190 -17.56 8.14 1.10
CA TYR A 190 -18.50 8.56 2.14
C TYR A 190 -19.41 7.45 2.68
N ASP A 191 -19.81 6.50 1.85
CA ASP A 191 -20.59 5.35 2.32
C ASP A 191 -19.70 4.43 3.16
N ARG A 192 -19.95 4.43 4.48
CA ARG A 192 -19.20 3.64 5.46
C ARG A 192 -19.23 2.14 5.19
N SER A 193 -20.29 1.62 4.57
CA SER A 193 -20.41 0.19 4.26
C SER A 193 -19.49 -0.23 3.10
N ASN A 194 -19.06 0.74 2.31
CA ASN A 194 -18.24 0.56 1.11
C ASN A 194 -16.88 1.29 1.19
N TYR A 195 -16.59 1.93 2.32
CA TYR A 195 -15.34 2.66 2.55
C TYR A 195 -14.19 1.67 2.82
N ASP A 196 -13.09 1.83 2.08
CA ASP A 196 -11.82 1.17 2.39
C ASP A 196 -10.68 2.20 2.35
N PRO A 197 -9.89 2.35 3.43
CA PRO A 197 -8.82 3.34 3.53
C PRO A 197 -7.64 3.06 2.59
N SER A 198 -7.62 1.92 1.90
CA SER A 198 -6.62 1.60 0.89
C SER A 198 -6.94 2.16 -0.50
N VAL A 199 -8.13 2.74 -0.71
CA VAL A 199 -8.48 3.38 -1.97
C VAL A 199 -7.93 4.81 -1.98
N TYR A 200 -7.09 5.13 -2.98
CA TYR A 200 -6.46 6.46 -3.07
C TYR A 200 -7.08 7.40 -4.09
N GLY A 201 -8.03 6.92 -4.89
CA GLY A 201 -8.66 7.73 -5.93
C GLY A 201 -9.26 6.90 -7.06
N ALA A 202 -9.42 7.57 -8.20
CA ALA A 202 -9.89 6.96 -9.43
C ALA A 202 -9.15 7.52 -10.65
N SER A 203 -8.96 6.68 -11.65
CA SER A 203 -8.36 7.03 -12.93
C SER A 203 -9.39 6.92 -14.05
N LEU A 204 -9.40 7.90 -14.94
CA LEU A 204 -10.33 7.97 -16.08
C LEU A 204 -9.76 7.45 -17.39
N GLN A 205 -8.44 7.30 -17.48
CA GLN A 205 -7.81 6.61 -18.60
C GLN A 205 -8.09 5.11 -18.54
N ARG A 206 -8.04 4.48 -19.71
CA ARG A 206 -7.97 3.02 -19.80
C ARG A 206 -6.60 2.52 -19.30
N PRO A 207 -6.56 1.47 -18.48
CA PRO A 207 -5.30 0.81 -18.18
C PRO A 207 -4.95 -0.15 -19.32
N ARG A 208 -3.69 -0.17 -19.75
CA ARG A 208 -3.27 -0.89 -20.97
C ARG A 208 -2.27 -2.02 -20.74
N PHE A 209 -1.36 -1.85 -19.77
CA PHE A 209 -0.23 -2.76 -19.58
C PHE A 209 0.03 -3.06 -18.12
N VAL A 210 0.55 -4.26 -17.86
CA VAL A 210 1.14 -4.63 -16.57
C VAL A 210 2.53 -3.97 -16.46
N PRO A 211 2.80 -3.12 -15.46
CA PRO A 211 4.06 -2.39 -15.29
C PRO A 211 5.21 -3.25 -14.74
N GLY A 212 4.89 -4.43 -14.20
CA GLY A 212 5.90 -5.42 -13.84
C GLY A 212 6.69 -5.90 -15.05
N LYS A 213 7.95 -6.27 -14.84
CA LYS A 213 8.86 -6.77 -15.88
C LYS A 213 8.24 -8.02 -16.50
N HIS A 214 8.28 -8.12 -17.83
CA HIS A 214 7.58 -9.15 -18.62
C HIS A 214 6.05 -9.03 -18.63
N GLY A 215 5.50 -7.93 -18.11
CA GLY A 215 4.09 -7.61 -18.17
C GLY A 215 3.58 -7.47 -19.60
N ASN A 216 2.40 -8.05 -19.86
CA ASN A 216 1.72 -7.99 -21.15
C ASN A 216 0.57 -6.97 -21.13
N LYS A 217 -0.19 -6.91 -22.22
CA LYS A 217 -1.47 -6.22 -22.26
C LYS A 217 -2.39 -6.78 -21.17
N LEU A 218 -3.14 -5.89 -20.51
CA LEU A 218 -4.11 -6.30 -19.50
C LEU A 218 -5.25 -7.12 -20.13
N HIS A 219 -5.61 -8.20 -19.47
CA HIS A 219 -6.73 -9.06 -19.85
C HIS A 219 -7.76 -9.05 -18.73
N LEU A 220 -8.87 -8.35 -18.96
CA LEU A 220 -10.01 -8.29 -18.07
C LEU A 220 -11.18 -9.07 -18.65
N ASP A 221 -12.01 -9.64 -17.79
CA ASP A 221 -13.32 -10.12 -18.21
C ASP A 221 -14.11 -8.94 -18.81
N PRO A 222 -14.64 -9.05 -20.05
CA PRO A 222 -15.45 -8.00 -20.68
C PRO A 222 -16.66 -7.54 -19.86
N LYS A 223 -17.11 -8.34 -18.87
CA LYS A 223 -18.20 -8.00 -17.94
C LYS A 223 -17.73 -7.15 -16.74
N THR A 224 -16.42 -7.07 -16.51
CA THR A 224 -15.85 -6.25 -15.43
C THR A 224 -15.76 -4.81 -15.92
N ASN A 225 -16.71 -3.97 -15.51
CA ASN A 225 -16.76 -2.56 -15.92
C ASN A 225 -15.96 -1.64 -14.99
N VAL A 226 -15.90 -1.97 -13.70
CA VAL A 226 -15.18 -1.21 -12.67
C VAL A 226 -14.38 -2.19 -11.83
N PHE A 227 -13.15 -1.82 -11.50
CA PHE A 227 -12.23 -2.65 -10.71
C PHE A 227 -11.17 -1.78 -10.04
N LEU A 228 -10.38 -2.37 -9.15
CA LEU A 228 -9.29 -1.72 -8.45
C LEU A 228 -7.94 -2.22 -8.95
N TYR A 229 -6.99 -1.30 -9.09
CA TYR A 229 -5.63 -1.60 -9.54
C TYR A 229 -4.62 -0.68 -8.86
N GLN A 230 -3.46 -1.21 -8.45
CA GLN A 230 -2.43 -0.41 -7.76
C GLN A 230 -1.76 0.66 -8.64
N LEU A 231 -1.95 0.64 -9.95
CA LEU A 231 -1.30 1.59 -10.85
C LEU A 231 -2.00 2.94 -10.84
N VAL A 232 -1.21 4.01 -10.91
CA VAL A 232 -1.72 5.38 -11.08
C VAL A 232 -2.06 5.67 -12.53
N GLY A 233 -3.18 6.36 -12.75
CA GLY A 233 -3.50 6.94 -14.05
C GLY A 233 -2.87 8.32 -14.13
N THR A 234 -2.12 8.60 -15.19
CA THR A 234 -1.55 9.95 -15.39
C THR A 234 -2.43 10.82 -16.29
N TRP A 235 -3.44 10.25 -16.93
CA TRP A 235 -4.38 10.93 -17.82
C TRP A 235 -5.78 10.96 -17.18
N GLY A 236 -6.03 11.99 -16.36
CA GLY A 236 -7.29 12.18 -15.65
C GLY A 236 -7.36 11.39 -14.34
N GLN A 237 -6.66 11.87 -13.30
CA GLN A 237 -6.62 11.24 -11.98
C GLN A 237 -7.39 12.06 -10.96
N LEU A 238 -8.36 11.42 -10.30
CA LEU A 238 -8.95 11.90 -9.06
C LEU A 238 -8.08 11.45 -7.89
N LEU A 239 -7.68 12.38 -7.03
CA LEU A 239 -6.88 12.13 -5.83
C LEU A 239 -7.75 12.32 -4.58
N PHE A 240 -7.71 11.34 -3.68
CA PHE A 240 -8.30 11.47 -2.35
C PHE A 240 -7.36 12.25 -1.42
N PRO A 241 -7.91 13.04 -0.48
CA PRO A 241 -7.12 13.99 0.31
C PRO A 241 -6.09 13.31 1.20
N LYS A 242 -6.48 12.32 2.01
CA LYS A 242 -5.54 11.66 2.94
C LYS A 242 -4.39 10.96 2.22
N PRO A 243 -4.63 10.09 1.22
CA PRO A 243 -3.54 9.37 0.55
C PRO A 243 -2.58 10.29 -0.20
N TRP A 244 -3.09 11.38 -0.82
CA TRP A 244 -2.22 12.35 -1.48
C TRP A 244 -1.36 13.14 -0.49
N LYS A 245 -1.94 13.60 0.62
CA LYS A 245 -1.19 14.30 1.67
C LYS A 245 -0.09 13.42 2.25
N GLU A 246 -0.40 12.16 2.49
CA GLU A 246 0.56 11.16 2.94
C GLU A 246 1.68 10.95 1.93
N PHE A 247 1.35 10.83 0.63
CA PHE A 247 2.36 10.76 -0.42
C PHE A 247 3.29 11.96 -0.41
N ARG A 248 2.77 13.19 -0.28
CA ARG A 248 3.61 14.40 -0.29
C ARG A 248 4.61 14.40 0.88
N LEU A 249 4.15 14.03 2.07
CA LEU A 249 5.02 13.88 3.24
C LEU A 249 6.07 12.78 3.05
N TRP A 250 5.65 11.60 2.56
CA TRP A 250 6.55 10.49 2.27
C TRP A 250 7.59 10.88 1.21
N TYR A 251 7.18 11.57 0.14
CA TYR A 251 8.07 12.05 -0.92
C TYR A 251 9.12 13.01 -0.35
N ASP A 252 8.70 14.03 0.41
CA ASP A 252 9.62 15.05 0.93
C ASP A 252 10.64 14.41 1.89
N GLU A 253 10.19 13.49 2.76
CA GLU A 253 11.08 12.74 3.66
C GLU A 253 12.10 11.90 2.86
N HIS A 254 11.66 11.10 1.91
CA HIS A 254 12.53 10.21 1.13
C HIS A 254 13.50 11.01 0.27
N LYS A 255 13.01 12.09 -0.35
CA LYS A 255 13.80 12.97 -1.20
C LYS A 255 14.88 13.68 -0.40
N SER A 256 14.60 14.11 0.83
CA SER A 256 15.58 14.75 1.73
C SER A 256 16.73 13.82 2.13
N LYS A 257 16.48 12.50 2.14
CA LYS A 257 17.48 11.45 2.42
C LYS A 257 18.22 10.96 1.16
N ASP A 258 18.14 11.72 0.07
CA ASP A 258 18.66 11.39 -1.27
C ASP A 258 18.23 10.01 -1.81
N LYS A 259 17.11 9.47 -1.32
CA LYS A 259 16.56 8.22 -1.85
C LYS A 259 16.10 8.40 -3.29
N LYS A 260 15.98 7.28 -3.99
CA LYS A 260 15.45 7.20 -5.36
C LYS A 260 14.23 6.28 -5.39
N PRO A 261 13.28 6.50 -6.31
CA PRO A 261 12.05 5.75 -6.39
C PRO A 261 12.24 4.41 -7.13
N PHE A 262 13.36 3.74 -6.92
CA PHE A 262 13.61 2.44 -7.52
C PHE A 262 12.79 1.36 -6.83
N LEU A 263 12.13 0.56 -7.65
CA LEU A 263 11.36 -0.62 -7.28
C LEU A 263 11.71 -1.73 -8.27
N ASP A 264 12.52 -2.69 -7.84
CA ASP A 264 13.05 -3.73 -8.72
C ASP A 264 11.93 -4.55 -9.35
N GLY A 265 12.14 -4.99 -10.58
CA GLY A 265 11.09 -5.67 -11.35
C GLY A 265 10.04 -4.75 -11.96
N MET A 266 10.11 -3.43 -11.81
CA MET A 266 9.20 -2.48 -12.47
C MET A 266 9.82 -1.78 -13.69
N VAL A 267 9.04 -1.54 -14.75
CA VAL A 267 9.48 -0.79 -15.94
C VAL A 267 9.81 0.69 -15.64
N THR A 268 9.23 1.22 -14.56
CA THR A 268 9.42 2.60 -14.09
C THR A 268 10.86 2.91 -13.71
N ASN A 269 11.65 1.91 -13.31
CA ASN A 269 13.09 2.07 -13.09
C ASN A 269 13.80 2.56 -14.35
N GLY A 270 13.45 2.00 -15.52
CA GLY A 270 14.00 2.42 -16.81
C GLY A 270 13.55 3.83 -17.20
N TRP A 271 12.32 4.22 -16.85
CA TRP A 271 11.83 5.57 -17.07
C TRP A 271 12.59 6.59 -16.22
N TYR A 272 12.74 6.32 -14.92
CA TYR A 272 13.45 7.20 -14.01
C TYR A 272 14.95 7.30 -14.33
N LYS A 273 15.61 6.21 -14.73
CA LYS A 273 17.02 6.27 -15.20
C LYS A 273 17.21 7.22 -16.39
N ARG A 274 16.22 7.33 -17.27
CA ARG A 274 16.27 8.17 -18.47
C ARG A 274 15.80 9.60 -18.25
N LEU A 275 14.74 9.79 -17.46
CA LEU A 275 14.08 11.09 -17.29
C LEU A 275 14.42 11.76 -15.95
N GLY A 276 14.91 11.01 -14.97
CA GLY A 276 15.25 11.49 -13.63
C GLY A 276 14.08 12.22 -12.97
N GLU A 277 14.38 13.36 -12.35
CA GLU A 277 13.42 14.24 -11.67
C GLU A 277 12.55 15.07 -12.64
N ARG A 278 12.42 14.64 -13.89
CA ARG A 278 11.41 15.20 -14.79
C ARG A 278 10.05 14.54 -14.63
N ILE A 279 9.98 13.38 -13.97
CA ILE A 279 8.76 12.59 -13.79
C ILE A 279 8.51 12.28 -12.31
N TRP A 280 7.26 12.42 -11.88
CA TRP A 280 6.83 12.12 -10.52
C TRP A 280 6.31 10.68 -10.36
N THR A 281 5.83 10.08 -11.45
CA THR A 281 5.12 8.79 -11.46
C THR A 281 5.88 7.65 -10.76
N PRO A 282 7.20 7.46 -10.96
CA PRO A 282 7.94 6.41 -10.25
C PRO A 282 7.90 6.58 -8.71
N TRP A 283 7.96 7.82 -8.22
CA TRP A 283 7.87 8.11 -6.78
C TRP A 283 6.51 7.71 -6.22
N PHE A 284 5.44 8.06 -6.93
CA PHE A 284 4.09 7.71 -6.51
C PHE A 284 3.86 6.19 -6.55
N ILE A 285 4.35 5.50 -7.59
CA ILE A 285 4.25 4.03 -7.68
C ILE A 285 4.99 3.35 -6.52
N LYS A 286 6.19 3.81 -6.15
CA LYS A 286 6.90 3.27 -4.98
C LYS A 286 6.13 3.52 -3.68
N PHE A 287 5.53 4.71 -3.52
CA PHE A 287 4.67 4.99 -2.37
C PHE A 287 3.45 4.07 -2.30
N ILE A 288 2.72 3.90 -3.41
CA ILE A 288 1.54 3.03 -3.46
C ILE A 288 1.92 1.56 -3.16
N HIS A 289 3.06 1.09 -3.66
CA HIS A 289 3.63 -0.21 -3.27
C HIS A 289 3.82 -0.32 -1.75
N SER A 290 4.45 0.69 -1.15
CA SER A 290 4.73 0.71 0.29
C SER A 290 3.47 0.65 1.15
N ARG A 291 2.39 1.34 0.74
CA ARG A 291 1.12 1.41 1.48
C ARG A 291 0.12 0.33 1.11
N GLY A 292 0.33 -0.36 -0.01
CA GLY A 292 -0.63 -1.34 -0.53
C GLY A 292 -1.96 -0.66 -0.86
N TYR A 293 -1.89 0.46 -1.57
CA TYR A 293 -3.05 1.25 -1.97
C TYR A 293 -3.54 0.88 -3.38
N PHE A 294 -4.81 1.17 -3.67
CA PHE A 294 -5.47 0.84 -4.92
C PHE A 294 -6.23 2.04 -5.51
N ASN A 295 -6.26 2.08 -6.83
CA ASN A 295 -6.97 3.08 -7.64
C ASN A 295 -8.19 2.43 -8.27
N ILE A 296 -9.28 3.18 -8.42
CA ILE A 296 -10.44 2.71 -9.18
C ILE A 296 -10.20 2.96 -10.67
N TYR A 297 -10.50 1.96 -11.49
CA TYR A 297 -10.45 2.02 -12.95
C TYR A 297 -11.76 1.57 -13.57
N THR A 298 -11.96 2.02 -14.80
CA THR A 298 -13.04 1.59 -15.67
C THR A 298 -12.51 0.74 -16.82
N ASN A 299 -13.34 -0.21 -17.28
CA ASN A 299 -13.10 -0.99 -18.48
C ASN A 299 -14.36 -0.94 -19.35
N PHE A 300 -14.32 -0.09 -20.37
CA PHE A 300 -15.43 0.07 -21.30
C PHE A 300 -15.20 -0.73 -22.58
N GLN A 301 -16.31 -1.09 -23.24
CA GLN A 301 -16.27 -1.73 -24.55
C GLN A 301 -15.44 -0.91 -25.55
N ASN A 302 -14.70 -1.63 -26.39
CA ASN A 302 -13.80 -1.08 -27.40
C ASN A 302 -12.66 -0.21 -26.83
N GLU A 303 -12.25 -0.49 -25.59
CA GLU A 303 -11.15 0.23 -24.92
C GLU A 303 -11.39 1.74 -24.82
N ARG A 304 -12.66 2.16 -24.79
CA ARG A 304 -13.04 3.57 -24.58
C ARG A 304 -12.68 4.02 -23.18
N ALA A 305 -12.55 5.34 -23.01
CA ALA A 305 -12.16 5.94 -21.74
C ALA A 305 -12.97 7.21 -21.44
N LEU A 306 -12.95 7.63 -20.17
CA LEU A 306 -13.52 8.90 -19.74
C LEU A 306 -12.54 10.06 -19.86
N SER A 307 -11.24 9.76 -20.02
CA SER A 307 -10.21 10.71 -20.40
C SER A 307 -9.25 10.06 -21.40
N VAL A 308 -8.85 10.84 -22.41
CA VAL A 308 -7.86 10.43 -23.41
C VAL A 308 -6.73 11.44 -23.47
N SER A 309 -5.50 10.97 -23.69
CA SER A 309 -4.37 11.83 -24.00
C SER A 309 -4.19 11.91 -25.50
N HIS A 310 -4.07 13.12 -26.05
CA HIS A 310 -3.70 13.34 -27.45
C HIS A 310 -2.21 13.13 -27.71
N ARG A 311 -1.44 12.82 -26.64
CA ARG A 311 0.00 12.52 -26.68
C ARG A 311 0.75 13.57 -27.47
N ASP A 312 0.43 14.82 -27.18
CA ASP A 312 1.02 15.97 -27.87
C ASP A 312 2.51 16.03 -27.56
N ALA A 313 3.31 16.54 -28.51
CA ALA A 313 4.76 16.66 -28.32
C ALA A 313 5.09 17.42 -27.01
N GLY A 314 6.04 16.90 -26.23
CA GLY A 314 6.34 17.40 -24.88
C GLY A 314 7.38 16.55 -24.15
N VAL A 315 7.27 16.47 -22.82
CA VAL A 315 8.26 15.76 -21.97
C VAL A 315 8.35 14.27 -22.31
N ASN A 316 7.21 13.63 -22.57
CA ASN A 316 7.08 12.18 -22.78
C ASN A 316 7.09 11.78 -24.25
N TYR A 317 6.67 12.66 -25.16
CA TYR A 317 6.51 12.38 -26.60
C TYR A 317 7.32 13.36 -27.44
N GLY A 318 8.15 12.85 -28.35
CA GLY A 318 8.92 13.70 -29.28
C GLY A 318 8.08 14.28 -30.42
N LYS A 319 6.90 13.72 -30.71
CA LYS A 319 5.95 14.14 -31.75
C LYS A 319 4.52 13.83 -31.29
N THR A 320 3.56 14.63 -31.74
CA THR A 320 2.12 14.37 -31.51
C THR A 320 1.71 13.07 -32.17
N ALA A 321 1.04 12.20 -31.41
CA ALA A 321 0.60 10.87 -31.88
C ALA A 321 -0.93 10.72 -31.99
N GLY A 322 -1.68 11.76 -31.62
CA GLY A 322 -3.14 11.73 -31.56
C GLY A 322 -3.67 10.98 -30.34
N PRO A 323 -5.00 10.89 -30.19
CA PRO A 323 -5.64 10.29 -29.03
C PRO A 323 -5.18 8.86 -28.80
N ASP A 324 -4.99 8.46 -27.54
CA ASP A 324 -4.59 7.10 -27.18
C ASP A 324 -5.73 6.07 -27.25
N SER A 325 -6.98 6.54 -27.19
CA SER A 325 -8.21 5.78 -27.41
C SER A 325 -9.37 6.68 -27.79
N GLU A 326 -10.57 6.10 -27.89
CA GLU A 326 -11.81 6.84 -28.11
C GLU A 326 -12.43 7.30 -26.78
N LEU A 327 -12.99 8.51 -26.78
CA LEU A 327 -13.77 9.04 -25.65
C LEU A 327 -15.15 8.40 -25.59
N LEU A 328 -15.59 8.10 -24.37
CA LEU A 328 -16.97 7.69 -24.13
C LEU A 328 -17.91 8.88 -24.34
N ASN A 329 -19.00 8.70 -25.09
CA ASN A 329 -19.96 9.74 -25.40
C ASN A 329 -21.34 9.45 -24.80
N LYS A 330 -22.20 10.48 -24.72
CA LYS A 330 -23.56 10.37 -24.15
C LYS A 330 -24.44 9.36 -24.90
N SER A 331 -24.25 9.20 -26.21
CA SER A 331 -25.08 8.34 -27.06
C SER A 331 -24.81 6.84 -26.89
N THR A 332 -23.81 6.43 -26.12
CA THR A 332 -23.45 5.01 -25.92
C THR A 332 -23.71 4.48 -24.52
N ILE A 333 -24.49 5.22 -23.71
CA ILE A 333 -24.79 4.86 -22.33
C ILE A 333 -26.09 4.04 -22.23
N THR A 334 -26.03 2.93 -21.51
CA THR A 334 -27.21 2.29 -20.91
C THR A 334 -27.51 2.94 -19.56
N SER A 335 -28.76 2.91 -19.09
CA SER A 335 -29.19 3.52 -17.81
C SER A 335 -28.40 3.11 -16.56
N ASP A 336 -27.53 2.10 -16.66
CA ASP A 336 -26.77 1.52 -15.56
C ASP A 336 -25.30 1.98 -15.46
N PHE A 337 -24.83 2.89 -16.34
CA PHE A 337 -23.42 3.34 -16.35
C PHE A 337 -22.91 3.90 -15.00
N LEU A 338 -23.77 4.52 -14.20
CA LEU A 338 -23.42 5.08 -12.88
C LEU A 338 -23.68 4.10 -11.71
N LYS A 339 -24.24 2.91 -11.98
CA LYS A 339 -24.55 1.94 -10.92
C LYS A 339 -23.29 1.18 -10.52
N LEU A 340 -22.57 1.75 -9.57
CA LEU A 340 -21.42 1.14 -8.93
C LEU A 340 -21.87 -0.04 -8.05
N GLN A 341 -21.17 -1.16 -8.15
CA GLN A 341 -21.35 -2.32 -7.27
C GLN A 341 -20.72 -2.04 -5.89
N PRO A 342 -21.14 -2.73 -4.82
CA PRO A 342 -20.42 -2.68 -3.55
C PRO A 342 -18.94 -2.99 -3.72
N LEU A 343 -18.08 -2.34 -2.93
CA LEU A 343 -16.62 -2.45 -3.07
C LEU A 343 -16.14 -3.90 -2.88
N SER A 344 -16.82 -4.67 -2.02
CA SER A 344 -16.60 -6.10 -1.78
C SER A 344 -16.80 -6.99 -3.00
N ASN A 345 -17.55 -6.53 -4.00
CA ASN A 345 -17.86 -7.27 -5.22
C ASN A 345 -16.92 -6.90 -6.37
N LEU A 346 -16.13 -5.83 -6.23
CA LEU A 346 -15.16 -5.44 -7.25
C LEU A 346 -13.92 -6.33 -7.19
N LYS A 347 -13.27 -6.50 -8.34
CA LYS A 347 -11.99 -7.18 -8.44
C LYS A 347 -10.85 -6.20 -8.12
N TRP A 348 -9.85 -6.66 -7.37
CA TRP A 348 -8.69 -5.87 -6.99
C TRP A 348 -7.43 -6.52 -7.56
N TYR A 349 -6.53 -5.73 -8.11
CA TYR A 349 -5.34 -6.23 -8.79
C TYR A 349 -4.06 -5.55 -8.30
N ASP A 350 -3.03 -6.35 -7.99
CA ASP A 350 -1.69 -5.87 -7.67
C ASP A 350 -0.93 -5.39 -8.93
N TYR A 351 0.30 -4.89 -8.81
CA TYR A 351 1.11 -4.47 -9.97
C TYR A 351 1.38 -5.54 -11.02
N CYS A 352 1.29 -6.82 -10.66
CA CYS A 352 1.42 -7.95 -11.57
C CYS A 352 0.09 -8.37 -12.20
N PHE A 353 -0.98 -7.63 -11.89
CA PHE A 353 -2.35 -7.92 -12.28
C PHE A 353 -2.86 -9.27 -11.78
N SER A 354 -2.33 -9.74 -10.65
CA SER A 354 -2.89 -10.86 -9.90
C SER A 354 -4.03 -10.36 -9.02
N GLU A 355 -5.12 -11.14 -8.94
CA GLU A 355 -6.26 -10.79 -8.10
C GLU A 355 -5.88 -10.82 -6.61
N VAL A 356 -6.22 -9.74 -5.90
CA VAL A 356 -6.07 -9.58 -4.45
C VAL A 356 -7.46 -9.69 -3.82
N VAL A 357 -7.62 -10.58 -2.85
CA VAL A 357 -8.88 -10.74 -2.12
C VAL A 357 -8.70 -10.16 -0.72
N SER A 358 -9.12 -8.92 -0.52
CA SER A 358 -8.93 -8.20 0.76
C SER A 358 -9.87 -8.71 1.87
N GLY A 359 -9.52 -8.42 3.13
CA GLY A 359 -10.40 -8.65 4.28
C GLY A 359 -10.58 -10.12 4.70
N ARG A 360 -9.66 -11.01 4.32
CA ARG A 360 -9.70 -12.45 4.65
C ARG A 360 -9.34 -12.69 6.12
N VAL A 361 -10.31 -12.52 7.02
CA VAL A 361 -10.18 -12.75 8.46
C VAL A 361 -10.97 -13.97 8.90
N VAL A 362 -10.30 -14.94 9.52
CA VAL A 362 -10.90 -16.15 10.11
C VAL A 362 -11.11 -15.95 11.61
N ARG A 363 -12.32 -16.20 12.08
CA ARG A 363 -12.71 -16.09 13.50
C ARG A 363 -13.34 -17.37 14.05
N SER A 364 -13.45 -18.43 13.26
CA SER A 364 -14.06 -19.70 13.67
C SER A 364 -13.55 -20.89 12.86
N LEU A 365 -13.75 -22.12 13.35
CA LEU A 365 -13.41 -23.33 12.59
C LEU A 365 -14.16 -23.45 11.26
N ASN A 366 -15.40 -22.96 11.20
CA ASN A 366 -16.19 -23.00 9.97
C ASN A 366 -15.60 -22.05 8.92
N GLU A 367 -15.26 -20.83 9.33
CA GLU A 367 -14.55 -19.86 8.47
C GLU A 367 -13.17 -20.40 8.04
N LEU A 368 -12.44 -21.06 8.95
CA LEU A 368 -11.17 -21.70 8.62
C LEU A 368 -11.37 -22.77 7.53
N GLY A 369 -12.37 -23.63 7.71
CA GLY A 369 -12.73 -24.67 6.74
C GLY A 369 -13.13 -24.11 5.37
N ALA A 370 -13.74 -22.92 5.32
CA ALA A 370 -14.08 -22.24 4.06
C ALA A 370 -12.85 -21.59 3.38
N ILE A 371 -11.88 -21.11 4.15
CA ILE A 371 -10.69 -20.44 3.61
C ILE A 371 -9.63 -21.44 3.14
N LEU A 372 -9.36 -22.52 3.87
CA LEU A 372 -8.25 -23.43 3.56
C LEU A 372 -8.24 -23.97 2.11
N PRO A 373 -9.39 -24.36 1.50
CA PRO A 373 -9.42 -24.79 0.09
C PRO A 373 -8.94 -23.73 -0.90
N SER A 374 -9.15 -22.45 -0.59
CA SER A 374 -8.71 -21.31 -1.41
C SER A 374 -7.26 -20.89 -1.15
N VAL A 375 -6.59 -21.47 -0.15
CA VAL A 375 -5.20 -21.16 0.21
C VAL A 375 -4.27 -22.28 -0.19
N GLN A 376 -4.66 -23.54 -0.02
CA GLN A 376 -3.78 -24.67 -0.28
C GLN A 376 -3.21 -24.66 -1.70
N ARG A 377 -1.95 -25.11 -1.84
CA ARG A 377 -1.32 -25.42 -3.12
C ARG A 377 -0.65 -26.78 -2.99
N ASP A 378 -0.89 -27.67 -3.94
CA ASP A 378 -0.40 -29.06 -3.89
C ASP A 378 -0.70 -29.74 -2.54
N LYS A 379 -1.93 -29.52 -2.02
CA LYS A 379 -2.39 -29.99 -0.71
C LYS A 379 -1.51 -29.56 0.47
N THR A 380 -0.77 -28.45 0.34
CA THR A 380 0.10 -27.92 1.39
C THR A 380 -0.35 -26.52 1.81
N VAL A 381 -0.37 -26.27 3.11
CA VAL A 381 -0.65 -24.97 3.72
C VAL A 381 0.53 -24.56 4.62
N VAL A 382 1.04 -23.34 4.43
CA VAL A 382 2.06 -22.73 5.29
C VAL A 382 1.36 -21.94 6.38
N LEU A 383 1.51 -22.34 7.64
CA LEU A 383 0.98 -21.62 8.79
C LEU A 383 2.11 -20.81 9.42
N VAL A 384 1.92 -19.50 9.56
CA VAL A 384 2.91 -18.60 10.16
C VAL A 384 2.33 -17.96 11.41
N SER A 385 3.01 -18.12 12.54
CA SER A 385 2.65 -17.45 13.77
C SER A 385 3.07 -15.97 13.77
N LEU A 386 2.18 -15.11 14.25
CA LEU A 386 2.45 -13.68 14.51
C LEU A 386 2.67 -13.39 15.99
N PHE A 387 2.62 -14.39 16.87
CA PHE A 387 2.85 -14.20 18.29
C PHE A 387 4.30 -13.78 18.54
N GLY A 388 4.47 -12.66 19.26
CA GLY A 388 5.79 -12.09 19.55
C GLY A 388 6.58 -11.66 18.31
N ALA A 389 5.95 -11.59 17.14
CA ALA A 389 6.65 -11.33 15.88
C ALA A 389 7.02 -9.85 15.74
N ASP A 390 8.28 -9.58 15.38
CA ASP A 390 8.67 -8.25 14.93
C ASP A 390 8.11 -8.00 13.52
N LYS A 391 7.47 -6.83 13.33
CA LYS A 391 6.87 -6.40 12.07
C LYS A 391 7.88 -6.46 10.92
N MET A 392 9.15 -6.11 11.15
CA MET A 392 10.15 -6.10 10.09
C MET A 392 10.47 -7.51 9.57
N PHE A 393 10.48 -8.53 10.42
CA PHE A 393 10.77 -9.90 9.99
C PHE A 393 9.61 -10.52 9.23
N ILE A 394 8.36 -10.26 9.65
CA ILE A 394 7.18 -10.69 8.89
C ILE A 394 7.11 -10.00 7.53
N ARG A 395 7.43 -8.71 7.45
CA ARG A 395 7.54 -8.00 6.16
C ARG A 395 8.61 -8.59 5.27
N ASN A 396 9.79 -8.89 5.83
CA ASN A 396 10.85 -9.55 5.08
C ASN A 396 10.42 -10.94 4.59
N LEU A 397 9.74 -11.73 5.44
CA LEU A 397 9.18 -13.03 5.08
C LEU A 397 8.20 -12.94 3.91
N LEU A 398 7.29 -11.95 3.89
CA LEU A 398 6.38 -11.73 2.76
C LEU A 398 7.14 -11.50 1.45
N CYS A 399 8.21 -10.70 1.47
CA CYS A 399 9.02 -10.47 0.28
C CYS A 399 9.73 -11.75 -0.19
N HIS A 400 10.11 -12.64 0.73
CA HIS A 400 10.62 -13.97 0.37
C HIS A 400 9.52 -14.85 -0.22
N PHE A 401 8.32 -14.86 0.36
CA PHE A 401 7.16 -15.58 -0.19
C PHE A 401 6.83 -15.11 -1.60
N GLU A 402 6.82 -13.81 -1.84
CA GLU A 402 6.68 -13.24 -3.19
C GLU A 402 7.83 -13.69 -4.09
N LYS A 403 9.08 -13.67 -3.63
CA LYS A 403 10.24 -14.09 -4.45
C LYS A 403 10.18 -15.56 -4.89
N ILE A 404 9.71 -16.46 -4.02
CA ILE A 404 9.68 -17.91 -4.28
C ILE A 404 8.30 -18.43 -4.69
N ASP A 405 7.35 -17.54 -5.00
CA ASP A 405 5.95 -17.85 -5.38
C ASP A 405 5.22 -18.75 -4.36
N THR A 406 5.40 -18.45 -3.07
CA THR A 406 4.64 -19.05 -1.97
C THR A 406 3.39 -18.21 -1.74
N ARG A 407 2.24 -18.72 -2.18
CA ARG A 407 0.92 -18.09 -1.99
C ARG A 407 0.01 -18.85 -1.04
N ASN A 408 0.44 -20.04 -0.64
CA ASN A 408 -0.34 -21.00 0.14
C ASN A 408 -0.15 -20.83 1.64
N HIS A 409 -0.17 -19.59 2.12
CA HIS A 409 0.09 -19.26 3.51
C HIS A 409 -1.11 -18.66 4.23
N VAL A 410 -1.16 -18.90 5.55
CA VAL A 410 -2.12 -18.32 6.49
C VAL A 410 -1.34 -17.84 7.71
N PHE A 411 -1.68 -16.65 8.21
CA PHE A 411 -1.13 -16.12 9.45
C PHE A 411 -2.09 -16.36 10.62
N ILE A 412 -1.55 -16.55 11.82
CA ILE A 412 -2.35 -16.64 13.05
C ILE A 412 -1.72 -15.79 14.15
N GLY A 413 -2.53 -15.03 14.87
CA GLY A 413 -2.04 -14.22 15.97
C GLY A 413 -3.10 -13.30 16.56
N PRO A 414 -2.71 -12.46 17.53
CA PRO A 414 -3.61 -11.49 18.14
C PRO A 414 -3.93 -10.36 17.15
N SER A 415 -5.09 -9.75 17.32
CA SER A 415 -5.47 -8.53 16.59
C SER A 415 -4.44 -7.42 16.83
N SER A 416 -3.87 -6.88 15.74
CA SER A 416 -2.80 -5.88 15.75
C SER A 416 -2.80 -5.07 14.45
N GLU A 417 -2.02 -3.98 14.39
CA GLU A 417 -1.87 -3.20 13.15
C GLU A 417 -1.32 -4.06 11.99
N LEU A 418 -0.30 -4.88 12.26
CA LEU A 418 0.25 -5.81 11.28
C LEU A 418 -0.80 -6.81 10.80
N PHE A 419 -1.59 -7.37 11.72
CA PHE A 419 -2.67 -8.31 11.41
C PHE A 419 -3.68 -7.72 10.41
N TYR A 420 -4.19 -6.51 10.69
CA TYR A 420 -5.17 -5.87 9.81
C TYR A 420 -4.55 -5.42 8.48
N ASP A 421 -3.28 -4.98 8.49
CA ASP A 421 -2.58 -4.65 7.26
C ASP A 421 -2.37 -5.87 6.35
N LEU A 422 -1.99 -7.02 6.91
CA LEU A 422 -1.89 -8.30 6.18
C LEU A 422 -3.23 -8.66 5.52
N SER A 423 -4.32 -8.59 6.28
CA SER A 423 -5.66 -8.88 5.77
C SER A 423 -6.10 -7.93 4.66
N ARG A 424 -5.82 -6.64 4.82
CA ARG A 424 -6.12 -5.60 3.82
C ARG A 424 -5.35 -5.83 2.52
N ARG A 425 -4.12 -6.34 2.60
CA ARG A 425 -3.30 -6.75 1.44
C ARG A 425 -3.67 -8.12 0.86
N GLY A 426 -4.70 -8.76 1.41
CA GLY A 426 -5.27 -10.01 0.92
C GLY A 426 -4.63 -11.30 1.44
N HIS A 427 -3.74 -11.19 2.44
CA HIS A 427 -3.22 -12.36 3.14
C HIS A 427 -4.27 -12.89 4.14
N PRO A 428 -4.57 -14.20 4.14
CA PRO A 428 -5.47 -14.79 5.13
C PRO A 428 -4.86 -14.67 6.53
N VAL A 429 -5.66 -14.19 7.48
CA VAL A 429 -5.28 -14.08 8.88
C VAL A 429 -6.32 -14.73 9.78
N ILE A 430 -5.87 -15.43 10.83
CA ILE A 430 -6.71 -16.06 11.85
C ILE A 430 -6.58 -15.22 13.12
N ASP A 431 -7.70 -14.60 13.51
CA ASP A 431 -7.80 -13.90 14.78
C ASP A 431 -7.79 -14.93 15.90
N ALA A 432 -6.63 -15.10 16.54
CA ALA A 432 -6.42 -16.18 17.49
C ALA A 432 -7.36 -16.08 18.71
N ASP A 433 -7.67 -14.86 19.16
CA ASP A 433 -8.52 -14.64 20.32
C ASP A 433 -9.96 -15.07 19.99
N MET A 434 -10.55 -14.52 18.93
CA MET A 434 -11.91 -14.86 18.52
C MET A 434 -12.05 -16.32 18.09
N PHE A 435 -11.03 -16.86 17.42
CA PHE A 435 -10.99 -18.25 16.96
C PHE A 435 -11.01 -19.22 18.15
N LEU A 436 -10.21 -18.96 19.18
CA LEU A 436 -10.13 -19.82 20.36
C LEU A 436 -11.33 -19.66 21.28
N ASP A 437 -11.87 -18.46 21.47
CA ASP A 437 -13.07 -18.23 22.30
C ASP A 437 -14.28 -19.03 21.82
N LYS A 438 -14.42 -19.23 20.51
CA LYS A 438 -15.49 -20.06 19.94
C LYS A 438 -15.21 -21.56 20.04
N LEU A 439 -13.96 -21.95 20.24
CA LEU A 439 -13.53 -23.35 20.31
C LEU A 439 -13.52 -23.90 21.72
N VAL A 440 -12.92 -23.16 22.63
CA VAL A 440 -12.72 -23.53 24.02
C VAL A 440 -13.75 -22.77 24.83
N LYS A 441 -14.80 -23.44 25.29
CA LYS A 441 -15.90 -22.85 26.11
C LYS A 441 -15.46 -22.37 27.51
N SER A 442 -14.18 -22.03 27.70
CA SER A 442 -13.64 -21.57 28.97
C SER A 442 -13.52 -20.04 28.94
N LYS A 443 -13.93 -19.38 30.03
CA LYS A 443 -13.71 -17.94 30.24
C LYS A 443 -12.27 -17.62 30.74
N THR A 444 -11.38 -18.61 30.73
CA THR A 444 -10.02 -18.46 31.23
C THR A 444 -9.16 -17.73 30.22
N SER A 445 -8.56 -16.61 30.64
CA SER A 445 -7.60 -15.90 29.80
C SER A 445 -6.31 -16.69 29.70
N TYR A 446 -5.99 -17.17 28.50
CA TYR A 446 -4.76 -17.91 28.22
C TYR A 446 -3.60 -16.96 27.92
N SER A 447 -2.37 -17.34 28.29
CA SER A 447 -1.16 -16.65 27.85
C SER A 447 -1.01 -16.75 26.32
N ASN A 448 -0.24 -15.83 25.73
CA ASN A 448 0.00 -15.82 24.28
C ASN A 448 0.64 -17.13 23.77
N SER A 449 1.57 -17.71 24.53
CA SER A 449 2.17 -19.02 24.24
C SER A 449 1.13 -20.14 24.19
N VAL A 450 0.18 -20.15 25.13
CA VAL A 450 -0.92 -21.13 25.15
C VAL A 450 -1.84 -20.90 23.95
N LYS A 451 -2.21 -19.65 23.66
CA LYS A 451 -3.05 -19.31 22.51
C LYS A 451 -2.40 -19.72 21.19
N GLU A 452 -1.12 -19.47 21.04
CA GLU A 452 -0.33 -19.90 19.89
C GLU A 452 -0.36 -21.42 19.73
N ALA A 453 -0.02 -22.16 20.80
CA ALA A 453 0.01 -23.61 20.76
C ALA A 453 -1.36 -24.23 20.42
N LEU A 454 -2.43 -23.73 21.05
CA LEU A 454 -3.79 -24.17 20.79
C LEU A 454 -4.24 -23.81 19.36
N GLY A 455 -4.05 -22.56 18.95
CA GLY A 455 -4.41 -22.06 17.63
C GLY A 455 -3.74 -22.88 16.54
N ASN A 456 -2.42 -23.04 16.62
CA ASN A 456 -1.65 -23.86 15.68
C ASN A 456 -2.15 -25.31 15.66
N ALA A 457 -2.42 -25.90 16.84
CA ALA A 457 -2.91 -27.27 16.92
C ALA A 457 -4.25 -27.50 16.23
N TYR A 458 -5.20 -26.56 16.40
CA TYR A 458 -6.50 -26.62 15.75
C TYR A 458 -6.41 -26.37 14.24
N VAL A 459 -5.52 -25.49 13.78
CA VAL A 459 -5.29 -25.28 12.35
C VAL A 459 -4.73 -26.54 11.70
N VAL A 460 -3.69 -27.14 12.29
CA VAL A 460 -3.11 -28.41 11.79
C VAL A 460 -4.18 -29.51 11.77
N LYS A 461 -4.98 -29.63 12.83
CA LYS A 461 -6.10 -30.57 12.87
C LYS A 461 -7.06 -30.35 11.70
N LYS A 462 -7.43 -29.09 11.44
CA LYS A 462 -8.38 -28.78 10.36
C LYS A 462 -7.81 -29.03 8.97
N CYS A 463 -6.52 -28.75 8.76
CA CYS A 463 -5.81 -29.13 7.54
C CYS A 463 -5.82 -30.64 7.32
N LEU A 464 -5.49 -31.44 8.35
CA LEU A 464 -5.51 -32.90 8.27
C LEU A 464 -6.92 -33.46 7.98
N GLU A 465 -7.98 -32.89 8.57
CA GLU A 465 -9.38 -33.24 8.25
C GLU A 465 -9.72 -33.00 6.78
N LEU A 466 -9.12 -32.00 6.14
CA LEU A 466 -9.33 -31.66 4.73
C LEU A 466 -8.32 -32.34 3.79
N GLY A 467 -7.41 -33.16 4.32
CA GLY A 467 -6.38 -33.86 3.54
C GLY A 467 -5.20 -32.98 3.11
N TYR A 468 -4.90 -31.92 3.87
CA TYR A 468 -3.79 -30.99 3.62
C TYR A 468 -2.64 -31.18 4.60
N SER A 469 -1.41 -31.22 4.08
CA SER A 469 -0.18 -31.12 4.85
C SER A 469 0.03 -29.69 5.34
N THR A 470 0.60 -29.50 6.53
CA THR A 470 0.83 -28.19 7.13
C THR A 470 2.29 -27.96 7.43
N TRP A 471 2.84 -26.83 7.01
CA TRP A 471 4.18 -26.35 7.37
C TRP A 471 4.02 -25.20 8.35
N VAL A 472 4.25 -25.47 9.63
CA VAL A 472 4.15 -24.49 10.71
C VAL A 472 5.50 -23.81 10.90
N PHE A 473 5.53 -22.50 10.71
CA PHE A 473 6.69 -21.64 10.92
C PHE A 473 6.50 -20.80 12.19
N SER A 474 7.55 -20.75 13.01
CA SER A 474 7.66 -19.76 14.08
C SER A 474 7.81 -18.35 13.50
N SER A 475 7.53 -17.32 14.30
CA SER A 475 7.75 -15.92 13.94
C SER A 475 9.24 -15.55 13.72
N ASN A 476 10.16 -16.42 14.16
CA ASN A 476 11.61 -16.25 14.05
C ASN A 476 12.24 -17.15 12.99
N ALA A 477 11.46 -17.56 12.00
CA ALA A 477 11.91 -18.38 10.88
C ALA A 477 11.64 -17.71 9.54
N LEU A 478 12.57 -17.90 8.61
CA LEU A 478 12.54 -17.35 7.26
C LEU A 478 12.73 -18.47 6.25
N LEU A 479 11.73 -18.69 5.40
CA LEU A 479 11.82 -19.61 4.27
C LEU A 479 12.55 -18.91 3.10
N VAL A 480 13.75 -19.38 2.77
CA VAL A 480 14.63 -18.78 1.76
C VAL A 480 14.53 -19.50 0.42
N ASP A 481 14.39 -20.83 0.44
CA ASP A 481 14.19 -21.66 -0.75
C ASP A 481 13.28 -22.83 -0.42
N LYS A 482 12.22 -23.02 -1.22
CA LYS A 482 11.27 -24.11 -1.04
C LYS A 482 11.73 -25.42 -1.68
N SER A 483 12.61 -25.38 -2.67
CA SER A 483 12.99 -26.55 -3.50
C SER A 483 13.69 -27.63 -2.66
N PRO A 484 14.72 -27.30 -1.87
CA PRO A 484 15.37 -28.27 -0.99
C PRO A 484 14.42 -28.83 0.06
N LEU A 485 13.45 -28.03 0.51
CA LEU A 485 12.45 -28.48 1.48
C LEU A 485 11.51 -29.52 0.84
N LEU A 486 11.05 -29.28 -0.38
CA LEU A 486 10.20 -30.22 -1.13
C LEU A 486 10.93 -31.54 -1.43
N ASP A 487 12.21 -31.49 -1.82
CA ASP A 487 12.99 -32.69 -2.14
C ASP A 487 13.23 -33.61 -0.92
N ARG A 488 13.37 -33.00 0.26
CA ARG A 488 13.64 -33.66 1.54
C ARG A 488 12.37 -34.19 2.21
N VAL A 489 11.25 -33.51 2.00
CA VAL A 489 9.95 -33.87 2.58
C VAL A 489 9.26 -34.87 1.66
N ARG A 490 9.63 -36.15 1.81
CA ARG A 490 9.06 -37.28 1.05
C ARG A 490 7.89 -37.92 1.78
N SER A 491 7.10 -38.75 1.11
CA SER A 491 5.93 -39.44 1.70
C SER A 491 6.27 -40.57 2.69
N GLU A 492 7.52 -40.67 3.14
CA GLU A 492 7.98 -41.75 4.04
C GLU A 492 7.72 -41.46 5.52
N TYR A 493 7.64 -40.18 5.91
CA TYR A 493 7.44 -39.77 7.30
C TYR A 493 6.24 -38.83 7.43
N ASP A 494 5.50 -38.99 8.53
CA ASP A 494 4.35 -38.14 8.85
C ASP A 494 4.75 -36.79 9.48
N PHE A 495 5.89 -36.75 10.15
CA PHE A 495 6.36 -35.59 10.93
C PHE A 495 7.81 -35.26 10.60
N TYR A 496 8.06 -33.99 10.33
CA TYR A 496 9.40 -33.44 10.22
C TYR A 496 9.55 -32.21 11.12
N ILE A 497 10.76 -32.02 11.64
CA ILE A 497 11.11 -30.85 12.45
C ILE A 497 12.43 -30.27 11.98
N GLY A 498 12.58 -28.95 12.05
CA GLY A 498 13.89 -28.32 11.85
C GLY A 498 14.90 -28.77 12.91
N GLU A 499 16.19 -28.78 12.56
CA GLU A 499 17.29 -28.92 13.55
C GLU A 499 17.15 -27.87 14.67
N SER A 500 16.70 -26.68 14.28
CA SER A 500 16.20 -25.65 15.17
C SER A 500 14.67 -25.63 15.17
N SER A 501 14.05 -25.19 16.28
CA SER A 501 12.59 -25.14 16.48
C SER A 501 11.88 -24.10 15.59
N GLY A 502 12.41 -23.78 14.41
CA GLY A 502 11.84 -22.80 13.49
C GLY A 502 10.72 -23.33 12.60
N ILE A 503 10.68 -24.65 12.35
CA ILE A 503 9.71 -25.28 11.45
C ILE A 503 9.24 -26.66 11.96
N LEU A 504 7.94 -26.91 11.85
CA LEU A 504 7.30 -28.22 11.98
C LEU A 504 6.52 -28.53 10.71
N ILE A 505 6.72 -29.71 10.14
CA ILE A 505 5.95 -30.18 8.97
C ILE A 505 5.14 -31.40 9.40
N VAL A 506 3.83 -31.32 9.18
CA VAL A 506 2.89 -32.41 9.43
C VAL A 506 2.30 -32.83 8.08
N GLN A 507 2.64 -34.03 7.63
CA GLN A 507 2.11 -34.59 6.39
C GLN A 507 0.69 -35.10 6.58
N SER A 508 -0.15 -34.88 5.57
CA SER A 508 -1.50 -35.43 5.56
C SER A 508 -1.47 -36.92 5.24
N SER A 509 -1.66 -37.75 6.27
CA SER A 509 -1.87 -39.19 6.15
C SER A 509 -2.96 -39.65 7.13
N PRO A 510 -3.59 -40.82 6.90
CA PRO A 510 -4.53 -41.40 7.86
C PRO A 510 -3.89 -41.63 9.24
N VAL A 511 -2.59 -41.92 9.28
CA VAL A 511 -1.83 -42.12 10.53
C VAL A 511 -1.65 -40.80 11.26
N ALA A 512 -1.20 -39.76 10.58
CA ALA A 512 -1.05 -38.41 11.14
C ALA A 512 -2.40 -37.88 11.63
N GLN A 513 -3.47 -38.01 10.85
CA GLN A 513 -4.81 -37.55 11.22
C GLN A 513 -5.33 -38.23 12.50
N LYS A 514 -5.20 -39.56 12.58
CA LYS A 514 -5.62 -40.35 13.75
C LYS A 514 -4.80 -39.98 14.98
N LEU A 515 -3.48 -39.92 14.84
CA LEU A 515 -2.57 -39.54 15.94
C LEU A 515 -2.85 -38.12 16.44
N TRP A 516 -3.00 -37.16 15.53
CA TRP A 516 -3.25 -35.76 15.87
C TRP A 516 -4.57 -35.58 16.63
N SER A 517 -5.64 -36.14 16.08
CA SER A 517 -7.00 -35.95 16.63
C SER A 517 -7.22 -36.70 17.94
N ASN A 518 -6.77 -37.96 18.02
CA ASN A 518 -7.11 -38.82 19.15
C ASN A 518 -6.11 -38.70 20.30
N GLU A 519 -4.84 -38.40 20.00
CA GLU A 519 -3.76 -38.54 20.98
C GLU A 519 -3.00 -37.25 21.23
N LEU A 520 -2.70 -36.44 20.22
CA LEU A 520 -1.87 -35.24 20.42
C LEU A 520 -2.67 -34.04 20.89
N LEU A 521 -3.83 -33.76 20.29
CA LEU A 521 -4.59 -32.54 20.56
C LEU A 521 -4.89 -32.33 22.06
N ASN A 522 -5.44 -33.36 22.73
CA ASN A 522 -5.74 -33.28 24.16
C ASN A 522 -4.48 -33.11 25.03
N ASN A 523 -3.35 -33.71 24.62
CA ASN A 523 -2.08 -33.58 25.33
C ASN A 523 -1.44 -32.21 25.11
N ILE A 524 -1.59 -31.63 23.91
CA ILE A 524 -1.20 -30.24 23.64
C ILE A 524 -2.04 -29.32 24.51
N ILE A 525 -3.36 -29.51 24.58
CA ILE A 525 -4.24 -28.70 25.42
C ILE A 525 -3.84 -28.77 26.90
N SER A 526 -3.55 -29.97 27.42
CA SER A 526 -3.16 -30.12 28.84
C SER A 526 -1.77 -29.60 29.14
N SER A 527 -0.84 -29.67 28.18
CA SER A 527 0.56 -29.30 28.37
C SER A 527 0.89 -27.87 27.94
N ALA A 528 0.02 -27.21 27.16
CA ALA A 528 0.24 -25.84 26.69
C ALA A 528 0.44 -24.85 27.84
N THR A 529 -0.18 -25.11 29.00
CA THR A 529 -0.02 -24.31 30.24
C THR A 529 1.42 -24.26 30.76
N LYS A 530 2.31 -25.13 30.28
CA LYS A 530 3.72 -25.18 30.67
C LYS A 530 4.60 -24.16 29.93
N ASN A 531 4.02 -23.30 29.07
CA ASN A 531 4.74 -22.28 28.30
C ASN A 531 5.91 -22.83 27.45
N LEU A 532 5.76 -24.05 26.94
CA LEU A 532 6.71 -24.64 25.99
C LEU A 532 6.46 -24.09 24.59
N ASP A 533 7.53 -23.94 23.81
CA ASP A 533 7.45 -23.70 22.37
C ASP A 533 6.59 -24.78 21.69
N PHE A 534 5.69 -24.38 20.80
CA PHE A 534 4.72 -25.30 20.18
C PHE A 534 5.41 -26.41 19.39
N ILE A 535 6.46 -26.08 18.63
CA ILE A 535 7.17 -27.01 17.77
C ILE A 535 7.91 -28.05 18.65
N GLN A 536 8.58 -27.59 19.70
CA GLN A 536 9.24 -28.46 20.68
C GLN A 536 8.23 -29.33 21.45
N LEU A 537 7.08 -28.79 21.83
CA LEU A 537 6.02 -29.55 22.51
C LEU A 537 5.50 -30.69 21.63
N VAL A 538 5.25 -30.43 20.34
CA VAL A 538 4.81 -31.48 19.41
C VAL A 538 5.88 -32.55 19.25
N LYS A 539 7.16 -32.17 19.16
CA LYS A 539 8.29 -33.12 19.08
C LYS A 539 8.25 -34.11 20.23
N GLU A 540 8.24 -33.61 21.47
CA GLU A 540 8.23 -34.46 22.66
C GLU A 540 7.01 -35.39 22.70
N LEU A 541 5.84 -34.88 22.32
CA LEU A 541 4.61 -35.67 22.34
C LEU A 541 4.62 -36.77 21.27
N VAL A 542 5.11 -36.48 20.06
CA VAL A 542 5.19 -37.47 18.97
C VAL A 542 6.23 -38.56 19.30
N GLU A 543 7.39 -38.18 19.85
CA GLU A 543 8.41 -39.13 20.32
C GLU A 543 7.90 -40.01 21.47
N ARG A 544 7.20 -39.43 22.46
CA ARG A 544 6.56 -40.20 23.55
C ARG A 544 5.53 -41.22 23.06
N LYS A 545 4.95 -41.01 21.87
CA LYS A 545 4.02 -41.94 21.22
C LYS A 545 4.71 -42.98 20.33
N GLY A 546 6.05 -43.04 20.35
CA GLY A 546 6.83 -44.03 19.61
C GLY A 546 6.80 -43.81 18.10
N LYS A 547 6.53 -42.58 17.63
CA LYS A 547 6.53 -42.23 16.21
C LYS A 547 7.85 -41.57 15.83
N MET A 548 8.33 -41.92 14.63
CA MET A 548 9.55 -41.32 14.09
C MET A 548 9.29 -39.89 13.62
N ILE A 549 10.22 -38.99 13.94
CA ILE A 549 10.26 -37.62 13.43
C ILE A 549 11.57 -37.47 12.66
N LYS A 550 11.49 -36.97 11.43
CA LYS A 550 12.68 -36.71 10.62
C LYS A 550 13.15 -35.27 10.80
N THR A 551 14.45 -35.09 10.93
CA THR A 551 15.06 -33.76 11.04
C THR A 551 15.32 -33.15 9.66
N VAL A 552 15.02 -31.86 9.50
CA VAL A 552 15.31 -31.04 8.33
C VAL A 552 16.40 -30.04 8.71
N GLU A 553 17.47 -29.98 7.93
CA GLU A 553 18.56 -29.05 8.19
C GLU A 553 18.08 -27.60 8.09
N THR A 554 18.49 -26.79 9.07
CA THR A 554 18.17 -25.36 9.14
C THR A 554 19.46 -24.57 9.32
N MET A 555 19.47 -23.32 8.86
CA MET A 555 20.53 -22.38 9.23
C MET A 555 20.11 -21.67 10.50
N SER A 556 20.94 -21.68 11.53
CA SER A 556 20.70 -20.92 12.77
C SER A 556 21.57 -19.67 12.81
N ILE A 557 20.98 -18.53 13.18
CA ILE A 557 21.69 -17.32 13.58
C ILE A 557 21.75 -17.35 15.12
N ALA A 558 22.93 -17.59 15.67
CA ALA A 558 23.18 -17.66 17.11
C ALA A 558 23.95 -16.42 17.62
N GLU A 559 23.90 -16.17 18.92
CA GLU A 559 24.52 -15.03 19.63
C GLU A 559 26.06 -14.94 19.51
N ASN A 560 26.75 -15.90 18.89
CA ASN A 560 28.21 -15.97 18.97
C ASN A 560 28.91 -14.80 18.27
N ASN A 561 29.31 -13.81 19.09
CA ASN A 561 30.21 -12.69 18.82
C ASN A 561 31.64 -13.07 18.37
N ASN A 562 31.89 -14.31 17.96
CA ASN A 562 33.18 -14.69 17.39
C ASN A 562 33.20 -14.36 15.90
N ALA A 563 33.83 -13.23 15.58
CA ALA A 563 34.15 -12.72 14.25
C ALA A 563 34.94 -13.71 13.34
N ASN A 564 35.19 -14.94 13.79
CA ASN A 564 35.93 -15.98 13.06
C ASN A 564 35.04 -17.05 12.39
N SER A 565 33.71 -17.04 12.53
CA SER A 565 32.80 -17.87 11.72
C SER A 565 32.27 -17.16 10.47
N VAL A 566 32.79 -15.97 10.17
CA VAL A 566 32.32 -15.00 9.15
C VAL A 566 32.44 -15.49 7.69
N ASN A 567 32.91 -16.71 7.45
CA ASN A 567 33.02 -17.29 6.11
C ASN A 567 32.22 -18.59 5.91
N GLN A 568 31.08 -18.76 6.60
CA GLN A 568 30.04 -19.58 5.98
C GLN A 568 29.32 -18.70 4.95
N SER A 569 29.84 -18.72 3.72
CA SER A 569 28.99 -18.63 2.52
C SER A 569 27.72 -19.47 2.73
N LEU A 570 26.65 -19.28 1.95
CA LEU A 570 25.54 -20.24 1.81
C LEU A 570 26.12 -21.64 1.49
N GLY A 571 26.59 -22.32 2.51
CA GLY A 571 27.15 -23.66 2.51
C GLY A 571 25.93 -24.54 2.57
N ASP A 572 25.63 -25.11 1.41
CA ASP A 572 24.57 -26.08 1.17
C ASP A 572 23.15 -25.58 1.40
N GLY A 573 22.60 -24.80 0.47
CA GLY A 573 21.18 -24.88 0.09
C GLY A 573 20.12 -25.04 1.21
N LYS A 574 20.33 -24.47 2.40
CA LYS A 574 19.45 -24.69 3.55
C LYS A 574 18.14 -23.93 3.31
N PRO A 575 16.99 -24.60 3.37
CA PRO A 575 15.72 -23.99 2.96
C PRO A 575 15.20 -22.93 3.94
N VAL A 576 15.59 -23.03 5.21
CA VAL A 576 15.05 -22.22 6.31
C VAL A 576 16.18 -21.64 7.16
N VAL A 577 16.08 -20.34 7.45
CA VAL A 577 16.90 -19.63 8.44
C VAL A 577 16.06 -19.42 9.70
N TYR A 578 16.63 -19.68 10.87
CA TYR A 578 16.00 -19.49 12.17
C TYR A 578 16.92 -18.69 13.10
N TRP A 579 16.34 -17.92 14.01
CA TRP A 579 17.06 -17.26 15.09
C TRP A 579 16.33 -17.42 16.43
N SER A 580 17.11 -17.40 17.52
CA SER A 580 16.51 -17.39 18.87
C SER A 580 15.81 -16.05 19.12
N PRO A 581 14.63 -16.04 19.78
CA PRO A 581 13.98 -14.81 20.21
C PRO A 581 14.82 -13.95 21.16
N GLU A 582 15.86 -14.52 21.78
CA GLU A 582 16.75 -13.83 22.73
C GLU A 582 17.80 -12.94 22.03
N VAL A 583 18.07 -13.19 20.75
CA VAL A 583 19.06 -12.43 19.97
C VAL A 583 18.50 -11.05 19.62
N ASP A 584 19.29 -10.00 19.79
CA ASP A 584 18.89 -8.64 19.43
C ASP A 584 18.49 -8.51 17.95
N SER A 585 17.34 -7.89 17.73
CA SER A 585 16.75 -7.65 16.40
C SER A 585 17.70 -6.98 15.41
N ASN A 586 18.59 -6.08 15.85
CA ASN A 586 19.55 -5.41 14.97
C ASN A 586 20.69 -6.35 14.54
N ILE A 587 21.10 -7.28 15.41
CA ILE A 587 22.09 -8.31 15.07
C ILE A 587 21.50 -9.22 13.98
N ILE A 588 20.25 -9.68 14.16
CA ILE A 588 19.55 -10.50 13.17
C ILE A 588 19.42 -9.75 11.84
N ARG A 589 18.97 -8.49 11.88
CA ARG A 589 18.90 -7.66 10.67
C ARG A 589 20.24 -7.56 9.95
N THR A 590 21.30 -7.21 10.67
CA THR A 590 22.66 -7.07 10.11
C THR A 590 23.12 -8.37 9.45
N LYS A 591 22.88 -9.52 10.10
CA LYS A 591 23.20 -10.83 9.55
C LYS A 591 22.38 -11.16 8.30
N LEU A 592 21.09 -10.86 8.28
CA LEU A 592 20.26 -11.04 7.08
C LEU A 592 20.70 -10.12 5.94
N GLU A 593 21.17 -8.91 6.22
CA GLU A 593 21.76 -8.00 5.23
C GLU A 593 23.08 -8.56 4.65
N GLU A 594 24.00 -9.03 5.51
CA GLU A 594 25.25 -9.70 5.12
C GLU A 594 24.99 -10.92 4.21
N LEU A 595 23.96 -11.70 4.53
CA LEU A 595 23.53 -12.88 3.76
C LEU A 595 22.71 -12.54 2.50
N LYS A 596 22.43 -11.26 2.22
CA LYS A 596 21.55 -10.79 1.14
C LYS A 596 20.12 -11.36 1.21
N LEU A 597 19.65 -11.61 2.43
CA LEU A 597 18.31 -12.07 2.77
C LEU A 597 17.40 -10.96 3.31
N TRP A 598 17.89 -9.71 3.36
CA TRP A 598 17.11 -8.53 3.74
C TRP A 598 16.50 -7.82 2.51
N LEU A 599 15.25 -8.17 2.22
CA LEU A 599 14.53 -7.80 0.99
C LEU A 599 13.60 -6.59 1.14
N ILE A 600 13.60 -5.93 2.31
CA ILE A 600 12.76 -4.76 2.61
C ILE A 600 13.54 -3.43 2.67
N ASP A 601 12.92 -2.36 2.21
CA ASP A 601 13.40 -0.97 2.32
C ASP A 601 13.12 -0.43 3.75
N ASP A 602 13.57 0.79 4.06
CA ASP A 602 13.46 1.36 5.41
C ASP A 602 12.01 1.64 5.83
N ASP A 603 11.08 1.71 4.88
CA ASP A 603 9.64 1.83 5.14
C ASP A 603 8.95 0.45 5.32
N LEU A 604 9.76 -0.62 5.43
CA LEU A 604 9.35 -2.02 5.58
C LEU A 604 8.57 -2.58 4.39
N SER A 605 8.65 -1.94 3.22
CA SER A 605 8.09 -2.47 1.97
C SER A 605 9.12 -3.30 1.19
N CYS A 606 8.65 -4.22 0.35
CA CYS A 606 9.56 -5.02 -0.48
C CYS A 606 10.33 -4.11 -1.47
N LYS A 607 11.63 -4.39 -1.66
CA LYS A 607 12.48 -3.68 -2.63
C LYS A 607 12.12 -3.98 -4.09
N ALA A 608 11.35 -5.04 -4.32
CA ALA A 608 11.03 -5.56 -5.64
C ALA A 608 9.56 -5.95 -5.76
N VAL A 609 9.03 -5.84 -6.98
CA VAL A 609 7.78 -6.47 -7.44
C VAL A 609 8.15 -7.63 -8.35
N ILE A 610 7.68 -8.83 -8.03
CA ILE A 610 8.02 -10.06 -8.77
C ILE A 610 6.75 -10.65 -9.38
N CYS A 611 6.61 -10.49 -10.70
CA CYS A 611 5.50 -11.05 -11.43
C CYS A 611 5.83 -12.46 -11.92
N HIS A 612 5.30 -13.46 -11.24
CA HIS A 612 5.36 -14.85 -11.68
C HIS A 612 4.46 -15.05 -12.88
N SER A 613 4.95 -15.81 -13.88
CA SER A 613 4.11 -16.25 -14.98
C SER A 613 2.95 -17.06 -14.41
N SER A 614 1.73 -16.62 -14.64
CA SER A 614 0.57 -17.50 -14.51
C SER A 614 0.79 -18.64 -15.50
N LEU A 615 1.11 -19.83 -14.99
CA LEU A 615 0.93 -21.06 -15.75
C LEU A 615 -0.53 -21.02 -16.23
N ARG A 616 -0.70 -20.93 -17.54
CA ARG A 616 -2.02 -20.99 -18.19
C ARG A 616 -2.69 -22.33 -17.91
#